data_AF-A0A8I2GW64-F1
#
_entry.id   AF-A0A8I2GW64-F1
#
_cell.length_a   1.000
_cell.length_b   1.000
_cell.length_c   1.000
_cell.angle_alpha   90.00
_cell.angle_beta   90.00
_cell.angle_gamma   90.00
#
_symmetry.space_group_name_H-M   'P 1'
#
loop_
_entity.id
_entity.type
_entity.pdbx_description
1 polymer ?
#
loop_
_entity_poly.entity_id
_entity_poly.type
_entity_poly.pdbx_seq_one_letter_code
_entity_poly.pdbx_strand_id
1 'polypeptide(L)'
;MTSIHSLSLYTELAGFRLIVLANSLSCDSTFSQRLHERLIDGLDAAIDRVRTIMDLERQRLAGDELAAFQLDGEIEIFGRFTINLLDEIDIDYDTHEYRLDRGRWISAVAVDDTGVHVDYPELVALTDEELGSLAPLMRDIVRETGIAIHARRLIGAEPGLLHPIQSTQVSLG
;
A
#
# COMPACT_ATOMS: atom_id res chain seq x y z
N MET A 1 19.29 10.09 8.78
CA MET A 1 19.80 9.63 7.46
C MET A 1 20.90 10.59 7.01
N THR A 2 21.94 10.13 6.29
CA THR A 2 23.02 10.97 5.75
C THR A 2 23.07 10.80 4.23
N SER A 3 23.72 11.71 3.49
CA SER A 3 23.76 11.62 2.02
C SER A 3 24.39 10.33 1.48
N ILE A 4 25.36 9.78 2.20
CA ILE A 4 25.97 8.48 1.88
C ILE A 4 24.94 7.35 2.05
N HIS A 5 24.09 7.43 3.08
CA HIS A 5 23.02 6.46 3.29
C HIS A 5 21.93 6.57 2.21
N SER A 6 21.55 7.80 1.83
CA SER A 6 20.57 8.05 0.77
C SER A 6 21.02 7.47 -0.58
N LEU A 7 22.31 7.62 -0.92
CA LEU A 7 22.89 7.04 -2.13
C LEU A 7 22.97 5.51 -2.10
N SER A 8 23.31 4.91 -0.95
CA SER A 8 23.32 3.44 -0.79
C SER A 8 21.92 2.88 -1.00
N LEU A 9 20.94 3.46 -0.31
CA LEU A 9 19.54 3.05 -0.42
C LEU A 9 19.00 3.19 -1.85
N TYR A 10 19.32 4.29 -2.55
CA TYR A 10 18.99 4.45 -3.96
C TYR A 10 19.54 3.32 -4.82
N THR A 11 20.80 2.93 -4.57
CA THR A 11 21.49 1.88 -5.33
C THR A 11 20.85 0.51 -5.08
N GLU A 12 20.54 0.19 -3.82
CA GLU A 12 19.83 -1.03 -3.44
C GLU A 12 18.45 -1.11 -4.09
N LEU A 13 17.65 -0.04 -4.00
CA LEU A 13 16.32 0.02 -4.62
C LEU A 13 16.37 -0.15 -6.14
N ALA A 14 17.30 0.53 -6.81
CA ALA A 14 17.48 0.38 -8.25
C ALA A 14 17.90 -1.05 -8.64
N GLY A 15 18.75 -1.67 -7.82
CA GLY A 15 19.13 -3.08 -7.97
C GLY A 15 17.93 -4.02 -7.85
N PHE A 16 17.15 -3.90 -6.77
CA PHE A 16 15.94 -4.71 -6.58
C PHE A 16 14.92 -4.51 -7.68
N ARG A 17 14.71 -3.28 -8.13
CA ARG A 17 13.81 -3.00 -9.26
C ARG A 17 14.19 -3.79 -10.51
N LEU A 18 15.49 -3.85 -10.84
CA LEU A 18 15.97 -4.66 -11.96
C LEU A 18 15.76 -6.16 -11.73
N ILE A 19 15.99 -6.65 -10.52
CA ILE A 19 15.78 -8.07 -10.18
C ILE A 19 14.30 -8.43 -10.29
N VAL A 20 13.39 -7.60 -9.79
CA VAL A 20 11.93 -7.82 -9.88
C VAL A 20 11.47 -7.78 -11.33
N LEU A 21 11.99 -6.84 -12.14
CA LEU A 21 11.70 -6.77 -13.57
C LEU A 21 12.19 -8.04 -14.30
N ALA A 22 13.37 -8.55 -13.97
CA ALA A 22 13.87 -9.80 -14.55
C ALA A 22 13.02 -11.00 -14.10
N ASN A 23 12.59 -11.01 -12.83
CA ASN A 23 11.76 -12.09 -12.29
C ASN A 23 10.37 -12.12 -12.93
N SER A 24 9.78 -10.96 -13.24
CA SER A 24 8.46 -10.87 -13.86
C SER A 24 8.40 -11.46 -15.28
N LEU A 25 9.53 -11.58 -15.97
CA LEU A 25 9.62 -12.24 -17.28
C LEU A 25 9.35 -13.75 -17.22
N SER A 26 9.44 -14.34 -16.02
CA SER A 26 9.13 -15.75 -15.78
C SER A 26 7.70 -15.99 -15.28
N CYS A 27 6.89 -14.94 -15.15
CA CYS A 27 5.50 -15.06 -14.74
C CYS A 27 4.67 -15.85 -15.75
N ASP A 28 3.90 -16.79 -15.21
CA ASP A 28 3.03 -17.73 -15.91
C ASP A 28 1.53 -17.44 -15.64
N SER A 29 1.24 -16.47 -14.78
CA SER A 29 -0.13 -16.01 -14.49
C SER A 29 -0.26 -14.49 -14.47
N THR A 30 -1.44 -14.01 -14.87
CA THR A 30 -1.81 -12.58 -14.81
C THR A 30 -1.89 -12.05 -13.37
N PHE A 31 -2.13 -12.93 -12.40
CA PHE A 31 -2.09 -12.57 -10.98
C PHE A 31 -0.67 -12.27 -10.54
N SER A 32 0.26 -13.21 -10.78
CA SER A 32 1.68 -13.02 -10.46
C SER A 32 2.25 -11.80 -11.19
N GLN A 33 1.93 -11.62 -12.46
CA GLN A 33 2.38 -10.45 -13.23
C GLN A 33 1.93 -9.12 -12.60
N ARG A 34 0.67 -9.01 -12.17
CA ARG A 34 0.16 -7.79 -11.50
C ARG A 34 0.86 -7.51 -10.17
N LEU A 35 1.20 -8.54 -9.39
CA LEU A 35 1.96 -8.36 -8.15
C LEU A 35 3.36 -7.80 -8.42
N HIS A 36 4.02 -8.26 -9.50
CA HIS A 36 5.31 -7.72 -9.92
C HIS A 36 5.20 -6.27 -10.39
N GLU A 37 4.21 -5.95 -11.22
CA GLU A 37 3.95 -4.59 -11.69
C GLU A 37 3.74 -3.63 -10.51
N ARG A 38 2.92 -4.01 -9.52
CA ARG A 38 2.71 -3.23 -8.29
C ARG A 38 3.97 -3.08 -7.44
N LEU A 39 4.79 -4.13 -7.35
CA LEU A 39 6.07 -4.04 -6.64
C LEU A 39 7.03 -3.10 -7.35
N ILE A 40 7.09 -3.13 -8.69
CA ILE A 40 7.89 -2.21 -9.51
C ILE A 40 7.42 -0.77 -9.29
N ASP A 41 6.12 -0.50 -9.34
CA ASP A 41 5.55 0.83 -9.10
C ASP A 41 5.90 1.35 -7.70
N GLY A 42 5.80 0.48 -6.68
CA GLY A 42 6.18 0.81 -5.31
C GLY A 42 7.68 1.11 -5.15
N LEU A 43 8.53 0.34 -5.82
CA LEU A 43 9.99 0.59 -5.86
C LEU A 43 10.32 1.90 -6.59
N ASP A 44 9.62 2.20 -7.70
CA ASP A 44 9.78 3.47 -8.42
C ASP A 44 9.38 4.66 -7.54
N ALA A 45 8.26 4.56 -6.81
CA ALA A 45 7.84 5.58 -5.85
C ALA A 45 8.87 5.77 -4.73
N ALA A 46 9.45 4.69 -4.19
CA ALA A 46 10.50 4.76 -3.19
C ALA A 46 11.78 5.44 -3.73
N ILE A 47 12.19 5.07 -4.95
CA ILE A 47 13.34 5.67 -5.63
C ILE A 47 13.16 7.18 -5.81
N ASP A 48 11.98 7.61 -6.23
CA ASP A 48 11.69 9.04 -6.44
C ASP A 48 11.69 9.82 -5.12
N ARG A 49 11.18 9.24 -4.03
CA ARG A 49 11.30 9.83 -2.69
C ARG A 49 12.77 9.97 -2.25
N VAL A 50 13.59 8.93 -2.45
CA VAL A 50 15.02 8.99 -2.10
C VAL A 50 15.74 10.06 -2.93
N ARG A 51 15.41 10.21 -4.21
CA ARG A 51 15.94 11.30 -5.04
C ARG A 51 15.57 12.68 -4.49
N THR A 52 14.32 12.89 -4.08
CA THR A 52 13.89 14.13 -3.42
C THR A 52 14.73 14.40 -2.17
N ILE A 53 14.93 13.39 -1.32
CA ILE A 53 15.78 13.51 -0.12
C ILE A 53 17.21 13.91 -0.49
N MET A 54 17.81 13.27 -1.49
CA MET A 54 19.17 13.59 -1.95
C MET A 54 19.29 15.03 -2.49
N ASP A 55 18.27 15.51 -3.19
CA ASP A 55 18.25 16.90 -3.69
C ASP A 55 18.09 17.90 -2.54
N LEU A 56 17.26 17.61 -1.53
CA LEU A 56 17.12 18.42 -0.32
C LEU A 56 18.42 18.44 0.52
N GLU A 57 19.10 17.30 0.65
CA GLU A 57 20.42 17.22 1.28
C GLU A 57 21.43 18.14 0.56
N ARG A 58 21.41 18.16 -0.78
CA ARG A 58 22.28 19.03 -1.59
C ARG A 58 21.95 20.51 -1.38
N GLN A 59 20.67 20.88 -1.36
CA GLN A 59 20.23 22.26 -1.13
C GLN A 59 20.59 22.76 0.28
N ARG A 60 20.39 21.92 1.29
CA ARG A 60 20.82 22.19 2.67
C ARG A 60 22.33 22.45 2.74
N LEU A 61 23.15 21.66 2.05
CA LEU A 61 24.60 21.88 1.98
C LEU A 61 24.97 23.19 1.27
N ALA A 62 24.15 23.67 0.34
CA ALA A 62 24.30 24.96 -0.33
C ALA A 62 23.85 26.16 0.54
N GLY A 63 23.34 25.91 1.75
CA GLY A 63 22.93 26.94 2.70
C GLY A 63 21.45 27.33 2.64
N ASP A 64 20.60 26.54 1.99
CA ASP A 64 19.15 26.74 2.02
C ASP A 64 18.56 26.27 3.36
N GLU A 65 18.12 27.22 4.19
CA GLU A 65 17.50 26.96 5.48
C GLU A 65 16.14 26.27 5.37
N LEU A 66 15.37 26.54 4.30
CA LEU A 66 14.06 25.91 4.09
C LEU A 66 14.24 24.43 3.74
N ALA A 67 15.31 24.08 3.01
CA ALA A 67 15.64 22.72 2.65
C ALA A 67 15.88 21.82 3.88
N ALA A 68 16.41 22.37 4.99
CA ALA A 68 16.60 21.60 6.22
C ALA A 68 15.27 21.15 6.83
N PHE A 69 14.29 22.06 6.92
CA PHE A 69 12.96 21.74 7.42
C PHE A 69 12.23 20.72 6.52
N GLN A 70 12.29 20.92 5.21
CA GLN A 70 11.71 20.00 4.24
C GLN A 70 12.36 18.61 4.29
N LEU A 71 13.69 18.56 4.43
CA LEU A 71 14.44 17.31 4.54
C LEU A 71 13.99 16.49 5.74
N ASP A 72 13.85 17.11 6.92
CA ASP A 72 13.42 16.41 8.12
C ASP A 72 12.00 15.84 7.95
N GLY A 73 11.09 16.61 7.35
CA GLY A 73 9.73 16.16 7.03
C GLY A 73 9.69 15.00 6.03
N GLU A 74 10.45 15.08 4.94
CA GLU A 74 10.52 13.99 3.95
C GLU A 74 11.15 12.72 4.53
N ILE A 75 12.16 12.83 5.40
CA ILE A 75 12.74 11.67 6.10
C ILE A 75 11.70 11.01 7.01
N GLU A 76 10.90 11.80 7.75
CA GLU A 76 9.83 11.26 8.60
C GLU A 76 8.76 10.54 7.78
N ILE A 77 8.28 11.16 6.70
CA ILE A 77 7.27 10.59 5.80
C ILE A 77 7.81 9.31 5.15
N PHE A 78 9.03 9.35 4.64
CA PHE A 78 9.66 8.19 4.02
C PHE A 78 9.90 7.05 5.01
N GLY A 79 10.20 7.35 6.28
CA GLY A 79 10.32 6.34 7.34
C GLY A 79 9.03 5.57 7.62
N ARG A 80 7.87 6.06 7.15
CA ARG A 80 6.56 5.39 7.23
C ARG A 80 6.10 4.83 5.89
N PHE A 81 6.92 4.94 4.84
CA PHE A 81 6.57 4.49 3.51
C PHE A 81 6.40 2.97 3.47
N THR A 82 5.31 2.52 2.85
CA THR A 82 5.00 1.11 2.65
C THR A 82 4.64 0.85 1.19
N ILE A 83 4.96 -0.35 0.71
CA ILE A 83 4.58 -0.81 -0.64
C ILE A 83 3.42 -1.80 -0.49
N ASN A 84 2.24 -1.45 -1.00
CA ASN A 84 1.07 -2.33 -1.03
C ASN A 84 0.96 -3.01 -2.40
N LEU A 85 0.95 -4.34 -2.45
CA LEU A 85 0.87 -5.12 -3.70
C LEU A 85 -0.57 -5.41 -4.14
N LEU A 86 -1.53 -5.26 -3.23
CA LEU A 86 -2.97 -5.41 -3.47
C LEU A 86 -3.69 -4.20 -2.85
N ASP A 87 -4.96 -4.39 -2.48
CA ASP A 87 -5.84 -3.35 -1.99
C ASP A 87 -5.36 -2.74 -0.66
N GLU A 88 -5.38 -1.42 -0.57
CA GLU A 88 -5.25 -0.66 0.67
C GLU A 88 -6.64 -0.48 1.27
N ILE A 89 -6.83 -0.81 2.55
CA ILE A 89 -8.07 -0.53 3.27
C ILE A 89 -7.87 0.59 4.28
N ASP A 90 -8.75 1.59 4.21
CA ASP A 90 -8.95 2.55 5.29
C ASP A 90 -10.24 2.18 6.03
N ILE A 91 -10.21 2.15 7.36
CA ILE A 91 -11.37 1.89 8.22
C ILE A 91 -11.59 3.08 9.14
N ASP A 92 -12.81 3.63 9.11
CA ASP A 92 -13.33 4.58 10.08
C ASP A 92 -14.21 3.83 11.07
N TYR A 93 -13.68 3.60 12.27
CA TYR A 93 -14.40 2.88 13.32
C TYR A 93 -15.51 3.71 13.97
N ASP A 94 -15.47 5.05 13.86
CA ASP A 94 -16.47 5.94 14.43
C ASP A 94 -17.73 6.00 13.56
N THR A 95 -17.57 5.96 12.24
CA THR A 95 -18.69 5.93 11.28
C THR A 95 -19.07 4.52 10.82
N HIS A 96 -18.29 3.50 11.21
CA HIS A 96 -18.42 2.12 10.73
C HIS A 96 -18.39 2.04 9.20
N GLU A 97 -17.41 2.72 8.60
CA GLU A 97 -17.18 2.75 7.16
C GLU A 97 -15.78 2.27 6.81
N TYR A 98 -15.62 1.73 5.60
CA TYR A 98 -14.32 1.40 5.03
C TYR A 98 -14.24 1.86 3.59
N ARG A 99 -13.03 2.02 3.04
CA ARG A 99 -12.82 2.23 1.61
C ARG A 99 -11.58 1.48 1.14
N LEU A 100 -11.61 1.08 -0.12
CA LEU A 100 -10.49 0.44 -0.80
C LEU A 100 -9.79 1.43 -1.73
N ASP A 101 -8.46 1.44 -1.73
CA ASP A 101 -7.63 2.22 -2.65
C ASP A 101 -8.05 3.70 -2.76
N ARG A 102 -8.36 4.33 -1.60
CA ARG A 102 -8.86 5.71 -1.49
C ARG A 102 -10.16 5.98 -2.27
N GLY A 103 -10.91 4.93 -2.55
CA GLY A 103 -12.20 4.99 -3.22
C GLY A 103 -13.30 5.58 -2.33
N ARG A 104 -14.54 5.25 -2.69
CA ARG A 104 -15.71 5.67 -1.93
C ARG A 104 -15.76 4.93 -0.58
N TRP A 105 -16.17 5.63 0.47
CA TRP A 105 -16.57 5.02 1.73
C TRP A 105 -17.81 4.11 1.55
N ILE A 106 -17.72 2.91 2.12
CA ILE A 106 -18.70 1.84 2.12
C ILE A 106 -19.06 1.56 3.57
N SER A 107 -20.36 1.47 3.88
CA SER A 107 -20.79 1.11 5.23
C SER A 107 -20.45 -0.34 5.53
N ALA A 108 -19.82 -0.58 6.68
CA ALA A 108 -19.61 -1.90 7.27
C ALA A 108 -20.86 -2.39 8.04
N VAL A 109 -21.92 -1.59 8.10
CA VAL A 109 -23.15 -1.94 8.81
C VAL A 109 -24.05 -2.75 7.89
N ALA A 110 -24.38 -3.96 8.32
CA ALA A 110 -25.34 -4.83 7.67
C ALA A 110 -26.58 -5.01 8.57
N VAL A 111 -27.74 -5.15 7.92
CA VAL A 111 -29.04 -5.32 8.59
C VAL A 111 -29.72 -6.54 7.99
N ASP A 112 -30.02 -7.52 8.82
CA ASP A 112 -30.74 -8.74 8.45
C ASP A 112 -31.90 -9.03 9.40
N ASP A 113 -32.50 -10.21 9.30
CA ASP A 113 -33.60 -10.67 10.16
C ASP A 113 -33.19 -10.93 11.62
N THR A 114 -31.89 -10.93 11.92
CA THR A 114 -31.32 -11.08 13.27
C THR A 114 -30.96 -9.76 13.93
N GLY A 115 -30.86 -8.67 13.16
CA GLY A 115 -30.67 -7.31 13.66
C GLY A 115 -29.62 -6.53 12.88
N VAL A 116 -29.01 -5.55 13.57
CA VAL A 116 -27.92 -4.72 13.01
C VAL A 116 -26.58 -5.29 13.48
N HIS A 117 -25.69 -5.57 12.54
CA HIS A 117 -24.34 -6.04 12.80
C HIS A 117 -23.32 -5.21 12.01
N VAL A 118 -22.10 -5.13 12.53
CA VAL A 118 -20.98 -4.47 11.85
C VAL A 118 -20.03 -5.56 11.38
N ASP A 119 -19.85 -5.65 10.07
CA ASP A 119 -18.98 -6.62 9.41
C ASP A 119 -17.90 -5.86 8.64
N TYR A 120 -16.74 -5.69 9.28
CA TYR A 120 -15.59 -5.10 8.63
C TYR A 120 -14.91 -6.15 7.75
N PRO A 121 -14.51 -5.80 6.54
CA PRO A 121 -13.76 -6.73 5.72
C PRO A 121 -12.36 -6.95 6.32
N GLU A 122 -11.82 -8.15 6.10
CA GLU A 122 -10.55 -8.58 6.66
C GLU A 122 -9.45 -8.57 5.60
N LEU A 123 -8.24 -8.17 5.99
CA LEU A 123 -7.05 -8.28 5.16
C LEU A 123 -6.25 -9.53 5.52
N VAL A 124 -6.23 -10.51 4.62
CA VAL A 124 -5.49 -11.76 4.79
C VAL A 124 -4.22 -11.72 3.96
N ALA A 125 -3.08 -11.96 4.60
CA ALA A 125 -1.79 -12.04 3.92
C ALA A 125 -1.75 -13.19 2.91
N LEU A 126 -1.19 -12.92 1.72
CA LEU A 126 -0.89 -13.98 0.76
C LEU A 126 0.19 -14.90 1.34
N THR A 127 0.05 -16.18 1.06
CA THR A 127 1.02 -17.21 1.42
C THR A 127 2.26 -17.16 0.52
N ASP A 128 3.37 -17.75 0.97
CA ASP A 128 4.58 -17.91 0.14
C ASP A 128 4.28 -18.68 -1.17
N GLU A 129 3.33 -19.63 -1.14
CA GLU A 129 2.90 -20.37 -2.33
C GLU A 129 2.17 -19.46 -3.33
N GLU A 130 1.26 -18.59 -2.86
CA GLU A 130 0.56 -17.62 -3.71
C GLU A 130 1.50 -16.54 -4.26
N LEU A 131 2.54 -16.17 -3.51
CA LEU A 131 3.55 -15.20 -3.93
C LEU A 131 4.61 -15.79 -4.87
N GLY A 132 4.86 -17.10 -4.78
CA GLY A 132 5.86 -17.78 -5.59
C GLY A 132 7.26 -17.15 -5.44
N SER A 133 7.88 -16.80 -6.57
CA SER A 133 9.23 -16.21 -6.59
C SER A 133 9.31 -14.81 -5.96
N LEU A 134 8.20 -14.10 -5.77
CA LEU A 134 8.19 -12.80 -5.10
C LEU A 134 8.44 -12.91 -3.59
N ALA A 135 8.03 -14.01 -2.94
CA ALA A 135 8.17 -14.16 -1.49
C ALA A 135 9.61 -13.95 -0.99
N PRO A 136 10.64 -14.62 -1.54
CA PRO A 136 12.02 -14.35 -1.14
C PRO A 136 12.49 -12.93 -1.52
N LEU A 137 12.11 -12.42 -2.69
CA LEU A 137 12.51 -11.06 -3.11
C LEU A 137 11.96 -9.98 -2.18
N MET A 138 10.69 -10.10 -1.77
CA MET A 138 10.07 -9.19 -0.82
C MET A 138 10.81 -9.20 0.52
N ARG A 139 11.18 -10.38 1.03
CA ARG A 139 11.96 -10.50 2.28
C ARG A 139 13.33 -9.85 2.16
N ASP A 140 14.01 -10.03 1.03
CA ASP A 140 15.30 -9.41 0.79
C ASP A 140 15.17 -7.88 0.73
N ILE A 141 14.18 -7.35 0.00
CA ILE A 141 13.92 -5.90 -0.05
C ILE A 141 13.67 -5.34 1.34
N VAL A 142 12.77 -5.95 2.12
CA VAL A 142 12.47 -5.50 3.50
C VAL A 142 13.72 -5.52 4.37
N ARG A 143 14.54 -6.58 4.27
CA ARG A 143 15.75 -6.73 5.08
C ARG A 143 16.80 -5.68 4.75
N GLU A 144 17.09 -5.46 3.48
CA GLU A 144 18.16 -4.55 3.06
C GLU A 144 17.73 -3.08 3.13
N THR A 145 16.48 -2.77 2.79
CA THR A 145 16.01 -1.37 2.67
C THR A 145 15.22 -0.87 3.88
N GLY A 146 14.67 -1.77 4.70
CA GLY A 146 13.75 -1.43 5.79
C GLY A 146 12.34 -1.01 5.34
N ILE A 147 12.05 -0.95 4.04
CA ILE A 147 10.72 -0.59 3.53
C ILE A 147 9.76 -1.76 3.71
N ALA A 148 8.66 -1.55 4.42
CA ALA A 148 7.66 -2.58 4.60
C ALA A 148 6.89 -2.85 3.29
N ILE A 149 6.68 -4.13 2.99
CA ILE A 149 5.87 -4.57 1.84
C ILE A 149 4.68 -5.37 2.37
N HIS A 150 3.49 -5.07 1.85
CA HIS A 150 2.25 -5.72 2.22
C HIS A 150 1.59 -6.35 0.99
N ALA A 151 1.34 -7.65 1.08
CA ALA A 151 0.58 -8.40 0.11
C ALA A 151 -0.60 -9.05 0.83
N ARG A 152 -1.70 -8.31 0.96
CA ARG A 152 -2.90 -8.77 1.67
C ARG A 152 -4.11 -8.64 0.77
N ARG A 153 -4.92 -9.69 0.68
CA ARG A 153 -6.19 -9.66 -0.04
C ARG A 153 -7.33 -9.35 0.92
N LEU A 154 -8.34 -8.67 0.42
CA LEU A 154 -9.58 -8.45 1.15
C LEU A 154 -10.45 -9.72 1.15
N ILE A 155 -11.07 -10.03 2.28
CA ILE A 155 -12.11 -11.06 2.44
C ILE A 155 -13.31 -10.43 3.17
N GLY A 156 -14.54 -10.85 2.85
CA GLY A 156 -15.74 -10.42 3.58
C GLY A 156 -16.48 -9.22 2.99
N ALA A 157 -15.93 -8.54 1.98
CA ALA A 157 -16.65 -7.51 1.22
C ALA A 157 -17.50 -8.12 0.10
N GLU A 158 -18.49 -8.95 0.42
CA GLU A 158 -19.49 -9.41 -0.56
C GLU A 158 -20.45 -8.25 -0.91
N PRO A 159 -20.51 -7.76 -2.16
CA PRO A 159 -21.45 -6.71 -2.56
C PRO A 159 -22.90 -7.20 -2.70
N GLY A 160 -23.23 -8.40 -2.19
CA GLY A 160 -24.44 -9.14 -2.50
C GLY A 160 -25.60 -9.03 -1.50
N LEU A 161 -25.39 -8.46 -0.31
CA LEU A 161 -26.41 -8.44 0.76
C LEU A 161 -27.11 -7.09 0.99
N LEU A 162 -26.85 -6.09 0.13
CA LEU A 162 -27.67 -4.88 0.11
C LEU A 162 -28.98 -5.17 -0.63
N HIS A 163 -29.89 -5.87 0.03
CA HIS A 163 -31.31 -5.73 -0.31
C HIS A 163 -31.65 -4.24 -0.21
N PRO A 164 -32.21 -3.62 -1.27
CA PRO A 164 -32.67 -2.24 -1.15
C PRO A 164 -33.74 -2.24 -0.06
N ILE A 165 -33.53 -1.41 0.97
CA ILE A 165 -34.56 -1.07 1.96
C ILE A 165 -35.77 -0.62 1.13
N GLN A 166 -36.76 -1.51 1.02
CA GLN A 166 -38.01 -1.19 0.36
C GLN A 166 -38.60 -0.01 1.13
N SER A 167 -38.79 1.09 0.40
CA SER A 167 -39.40 2.30 0.91
C SER A 167 -40.79 1.92 1.40
N THR A 168 -40.99 1.81 2.72
CA THR A 168 -42.31 1.72 3.31
C THR A 168 -43.02 3.03 3.00
N GLN A 169 -43.82 3.04 1.93
CA GLN A 169 -44.81 4.07 1.72
C GLN A 169 -45.79 3.99 2.90
N VAL A 170 -45.65 4.93 3.82
CA VAL A 170 -46.67 5.22 4.83
C VAL A 170 -47.88 5.74 4.06
N SER A 171 -48.87 4.88 3.86
CA SER A 171 -50.19 5.26 3.39
C SER A 171 -50.90 5.96 4.55
N LEU A 172 -50.94 7.29 4.54
CA LEU A 172 -51.85 8.07 5.37
C LEU A 172 -53.23 8.03 4.69
N GLY A 173 -54.15 7.28 5.30
CA GLY A 173 -55.59 7.46 5.14
C GLY A 173 -56.12 8.48 6.13
#